data_AF-A0A7Y2NVX8-F1
#
_entry.id   AF-A0A7Y2NVX8-F1
#
_cell.length_a   1.000
_cell.length_b   1.000
_cell.length_c   1.000
_cell.angle_alpha   90.00
_cell.angle_beta   90.00
_cell.angle_gamma   90.00
#
_symmetry.space_group_name_H-M   'P 1'
#
loop_
_entity.id
_entity.type
_entity.pdbx_description
1 polymer ?
#
loop_
_entity_poly.entity_id
_entity_poly.type
_entity_poly.pdbx_seq_one_letter_code
_entity_poly.pdbx_strand_id
1 'polypeptide(L)'
;MDRFMLILRMLHILLGVFWAGTIFFLVLFLGPTFRAVGPDGAPVMRELLRRRFLDVLPVVAGLTIITGVILYWRLSGGMAAGWMRSPFGVYLTVGGVASVLAFIIGVSGVRADTLRAAGMAAALAAASDEECQGMQVEIQRLRARSAAAARWVARLLIIAVAAMAVARYV
;
A
#
# COMPACT_ATOMS: atom_id res chain seq x y z
N MET A 1 19.79 4.20 -23.35
CA MET A 1 18.39 4.45 -22.91
C MET A 1 17.90 5.71 -23.62
N ASP A 2 16.70 5.67 -24.19
CA ASP A 2 16.07 6.89 -24.70
C ASP A 2 15.61 7.81 -23.54
N ARG A 3 15.35 9.08 -23.84
CA ARG A 3 14.91 10.08 -22.83
C ARG A 3 13.61 9.66 -22.12
N PHE A 4 12.73 8.98 -22.84
CA PHE A 4 11.46 8.48 -22.32
C PHE A 4 11.67 7.46 -21.19
N MET A 5 12.53 6.46 -21.40
CA MET A 5 12.86 5.44 -20.39
C MET A 5 13.50 6.04 -19.14
N LEU A 6 14.34 7.08 -19.30
CA LEU A 6 14.95 7.78 -18.16
C LEU A 6 13.89 8.48 -17.30
N ILE A 7 13.01 9.27 -17.92
CA ILE A 7 11.94 9.99 -17.22
C ILE A 7 10.98 9.01 -16.54
N LEU A 8 10.56 7.96 -17.27
CA LEU A 8 9.64 6.97 -16.75
C LEU A 8 10.23 6.21 -15.55
N ARG A 9 11.52 5.84 -15.62
CA ARG A 9 12.23 5.21 -14.51
C ARG A 9 12.33 6.15 -13.30
N MET A 10 12.66 7.42 -13.51
CA MET A 10 12.71 8.40 -12.43
C MET A 10 11.34 8.54 -11.75
N LEU A 11 10.28 8.67 -12.54
CA LEU A 11 8.91 8.75 -12.03
C LEU A 11 8.53 7.49 -11.23
N HIS A 12 8.80 6.30 -11.78
CA HIS A 12 8.54 5.03 -11.10
C HIS A 12 9.23 4.95 -9.73
N ILE A 13 10.51 5.32 -9.67
CA ILE A 13 11.30 5.30 -8.43
C ILE A 13 10.74 6.30 -7.42
N LEU A 14 10.47 7.55 -7.82
CA LEU A 14 9.96 8.57 -6.91
C LEU A 14 8.60 8.19 -6.31
N LEU A 15 7.68 7.71 -7.15
CA LEU A 15 6.36 7.24 -6.70
C LEU A 15 6.48 5.99 -5.81
N GLY A 16 7.34 5.05 -6.18
CA GLY A 16 7.58 3.83 -5.41
C GLY A 16 8.21 4.11 -4.04
N VAL A 17 9.18 5.01 -3.97
CA VAL A 17 9.80 5.46 -2.71
C VAL A 17 8.76 6.13 -1.82
N PHE A 18 7.94 7.03 -2.36
CA PHE A 18 6.87 7.67 -1.59
C PHE A 18 5.86 6.64 -1.07
N TRP A 19 5.41 5.72 -1.93
CA TRP A 19 4.44 4.70 -1.55
C TRP A 19 4.99 3.74 -0.48
N ALA A 20 6.12 3.09 -0.74
CA ALA A 20 6.72 2.14 0.18
C ALA A 20 7.14 2.80 1.50
N GLY A 21 7.80 3.97 1.42
CA GLY A 21 8.19 4.76 2.59
C GLY A 21 6.99 5.14 3.46
N THR A 22 5.89 5.57 2.84
CA THR A 22 4.65 5.88 3.57
C THR A 22 4.10 4.64 4.28
N ILE A 23 4.03 3.49 3.60
CA ILE A 23 3.55 2.24 4.22
C ILE A 23 4.45 1.81 5.39
N PHE A 24 5.76 1.92 5.25
CA PHE A 24 6.70 1.60 6.32
C PHE A 24 6.51 2.53 7.52
N PHE A 25 6.38 3.84 7.28
CA PHE A 25 6.09 4.80 8.34
C PHE A 25 4.77 4.48 9.06
N LEU A 26 3.71 4.21 8.30
CA LEU A 26 2.40 3.87 8.86
C LEU A 26 2.45 2.62 9.75
N VAL A 27 3.14 1.58 9.30
CA VAL A 27 3.15 0.28 9.99
C VAL A 27 4.09 0.29 11.19
N LEU A 28 5.27 0.93 11.07
CA LEU A 28 6.31 0.89 12.09
C LEU A 28 6.13 1.96 13.18
N PHE A 29 5.53 3.10 12.85
CA PHE A 29 5.43 4.23 13.76
C PHE A 29 3.98 4.64 14.00
N LEU A 30 3.25 5.06 12.96
CA LEU A 30 1.93 5.69 13.15
C LEU A 30 0.89 4.72 13.73
N GLY A 31 0.84 3.49 13.23
CA GLY A 31 -0.07 2.44 13.71
C GLY A 31 0.15 2.09 15.18
N PRO A 32 1.39 1.80 15.62
CA PRO A 32 1.72 1.68 17.05
C PRO A 32 1.35 2.91 17.87
N THR A 33 1.63 4.12 17.39
CA THR A 33 1.26 5.36 18.08
C THR A 33 -0.25 5.44 18.29
N PHE A 34 -1.08 5.19 17.26
CA PHE A 34 -2.53 5.21 17.41
C PHE A 34 -3.07 4.16 18.38
N ARG A 35 -2.41 2.99 18.49
CA ARG A 35 -2.78 2.00 19.51
C ARG A 35 -2.44 2.47 20.93
N ALA A 36 -1.31 3.18 21.10
CA ALA A 36 -0.88 3.68 22.40
C ALA A 36 -1.74 4.84 22.91
N VAL A 37 -2.09 5.80 22.02
CA VAL A 37 -2.92 6.96 22.40
C VAL A 37 -4.42 6.67 22.41
N GLY A 38 -4.85 5.57 21.78
CA GLY A 38 -6.25 5.14 21.80
C GLY A 38 -7.21 6.17 21.18
N PRO A 39 -8.33 6.51 21.86
CA PRO A 39 -9.34 7.45 21.35
C PRO A 39 -8.79 8.84 20.99
N ASP A 40 -7.74 9.30 21.67
CA ASP A 40 -7.15 10.63 21.46
C ASP A 40 -6.54 10.81 20.07
N GLY A 41 -6.26 9.71 19.35
CA GLY A 41 -5.81 9.75 17.95
C GLY A 41 -6.92 10.06 16.93
N ALA A 42 -8.20 10.04 17.32
CA ALA A 42 -9.33 10.18 16.41
C ALA A 42 -9.36 11.50 15.60
N PRO A 43 -9.02 12.68 16.17
CA PRO A 43 -8.97 13.93 15.41
C PRO A 43 -7.95 13.88 14.24
N VAL A 44 -6.77 13.33 14.49
CA VAL A 44 -5.70 13.20 13.47
C VAL A 44 -6.14 12.27 12.35
N MET A 45 -6.75 11.12 12.69
CA MET A 45 -7.29 10.20 11.68
C MET A 45 -8.37 10.86 10.82
N ARG A 46 -9.28 11.62 11.44
CA ARG A 46 -10.34 12.34 10.73
C ARG A 46 -9.78 13.37 9.74
N GLU A 47 -8.73 14.08 10.14
CA GLU A 47 -8.06 15.04 9.27
C GLU A 47 -7.32 14.36 8.11
N LEU A 48 -6.69 13.21 8.35
CA LEU A 48 -6.10 12.39 7.28
C LEU A 48 -7.15 11.94 6.24
N LEU A 49 -8.34 11.54 6.70
CA LEU A 49 -9.46 11.19 5.81
C LEU A 49 -9.92 12.40 4.99
N ARG A 50 -10.06 13.58 5.61
CA ARG A 50 -10.41 14.83 4.91
C ARG A 50 -9.40 15.22 3.85
N ARG A 51 -8.11 14.99 4.11
CA ARG A 51 -7.01 15.19 3.14
C ARG A 51 -6.96 14.13 2.05
N ARG A 52 -7.95 13.23 2.01
CA ARG A 52 -8.08 12.14 1.03
C ARG A 52 -6.87 11.22 1.01
N PHE A 53 -6.19 11.05 2.16
CA PHE A 53 -5.01 10.21 2.26
C PHE A 53 -5.26 8.78 1.77
N LEU A 54 -6.42 8.22 2.13
CA LEU A 54 -6.86 6.89 1.69
C LEU A 54 -7.23 6.80 0.20
N ASP A 55 -7.38 7.91 -0.51
CA ASP A 55 -7.59 7.92 -1.96
C ASP A 55 -6.29 8.18 -2.72
N VAL A 56 -5.46 9.12 -2.21
CA VAL A 56 -4.21 9.53 -2.84
C VAL A 56 -3.19 8.39 -2.85
N LEU A 57 -3.02 7.68 -1.73
CA LEU A 57 -2.00 6.64 -1.63
C LEU A 57 -2.23 5.47 -2.63
N PRO A 58 -3.46 4.94 -2.81
CA PRO A 58 -3.76 4.01 -3.90
C PRO A 58 -3.49 4.56 -5.30
N VAL A 59 -3.78 5.84 -5.57
CA VAL A 59 -3.47 6.45 -6.88
C VAL A 59 -1.96 6.44 -7.12
N VAL A 60 -1.16 6.84 -6.13
CA VAL A 60 0.32 6.81 -6.24
C VAL A 60 0.84 5.38 -6.43
N ALA A 61 0.29 4.42 -5.68
CA ALA A 61 0.62 3.00 -5.84
C ALA A 61 0.27 2.49 -7.25
N GLY A 62 -0.92 2.83 -7.76
CA GLY A 62 -1.37 2.47 -9.11
C GLY A 62 -0.46 3.06 -10.18
N LEU A 63 -0.08 4.34 -10.07
CA LEU A 63 0.88 4.98 -10.98
C LEU A 63 2.27 4.34 -10.91
N THR A 64 2.71 3.93 -9.73
CA THR A 64 3.97 3.16 -9.56
C THR A 64 3.89 1.85 -10.34
N ILE A 65 2.80 1.10 -10.20
CA ILE A 65 2.61 -0.18 -10.90
C ILE A 65 2.54 0.04 -12.41
N ILE A 66 1.76 1.00 -12.90
CA ILE A 66 1.61 1.29 -14.33
C ILE A 66 2.96 1.64 -14.95
N THR A 67 3.71 2.56 -14.34
CA THR A 67 5.04 2.93 -14.81
C THR A 67 6.00 1.74 -14.78
N GLY A 68 5.91 0.88 -13.76
CA GLY A 68 6.69 -0.35 -13.64
C GLY A 68 6.38 -1.37 -14.73
N VAL A 69 5.10 -1.57 -15.06
CA VAL A 69 4.66 -2.46 -16.15
C VAL A 69 5.17 -1.96 -17.51
N ILE A 70 5.09 -0.65 -17.78
CA ILE A 70 5.61 -0.08 -19.03
C ILE A 70 7.13 -0.28 -19.12
N LEU A 71 7.87 -0.04 -18.02
CA LEU A 71 9.31 -0.29 -17.97
C LEU A 71 9.64 -1.77 -18.18
N TYR A 72 8.92 -2.67 -17.50
CA TYR A 72 9.09 -4.11 -17.62
C TYR A 72 8.85 -4.59 -19.06
N TRP A 73 7.78 -4.12 -19.71
CA TRP A 73 7.46 -4.45 -21.10
C TRP A 73 8.58 -4.02 -22.05
N ARG A 74 9.09 -2.80 -21.89
CA ARG A 74 10.17 -2.25 -22.72
C ARG A 74 11.50 -2.98 -22.48
N LEU A 75 11.86 -3.27 -21.23
CA LEU A 75 13.09 -3.96 -20.87
C LEU A 75 13.11 -5.43 -21.33
N SER A 76 11.96 -6.09 -21.27
CA SER A 76 11.80 -7.49 -21.69
C SER A 76 11.65 -7.69 -23.20
N GLY A 77 11.63 -6.60 -23.99
CA GLY A 77 11.39 -6.67 -25.43
C GLY A 77 10.00 -7.22 -25.77
N GLY A 78 8.98 -6.91 -24.98
CA GLY A 78 7.64 -7.48 -25.13
C GLY A 78 7.49 -8.88 -24.52
N MET A 79 8.10 -9.11 -23.34
CA MET A 79 8.03 -10.38 -22.59
C MET A 79 8.73 -11.55 -23.28
N ALA A 80 9.89 -11.31 -23.90
CA ALA A 80 10.68 -12.38 -24.51
C ALA A 80 11.05 -13.46 -23.48
N ALA A 81 10.78 -14.73 -23.82
CA ALA A 81 10.92 -15.86 -22.90
C ALA A 81 12.35 -16.02 -22.33
N GLY A 82 13.38 -15.74 -23.13
CA GLY A 82 14.77 -15.79 -22.69
C GLY A 82 15.10 -14.74 -21.63
N TRP A 83 14.56 -13.53 -21.77
CA TRP A 83 14.76 -12.45 -20.79
C TRP A 83 14.04 -12.75 -19.48
N MET A 84 12.81 -13.26 -19.54
CA MET A 84 12.04 -13.59 -18.33
C MET A 84 12.68 -14.70 -17.48
N ARG A 85 13.46 -15.59 -18.12
CA ARG A 85 14.21 -16.66 -17.44
C ARG A 85 15.60 -16.21 -16.94
N SER A 86 16.07 -15.04 -17.35
CA SER A 86 17.32 -14.48 -16.83
C SER A 86 17.18 -14.14 -15.34
N PRO A 87 18.28 -14.20 -14.54
CA PRO A 87 18.25 -13.77 -13.15
C PRO A 87 17.64 -12.37 -13.00
N PHE A 88 18.09 -11.41 -13.82
CA PHE A 88 17.54 -10.05 -13.88
C PHE A 88 16.01 -10.02 -14.04
N GLY A 89 15.48 -10.75 -15.02
CA GLY A 89 14.05 -10.83 -15.30
C GLY A 89 13.24 -11.47 -14.18
N VAL A 90 13.78 -12.52 -13.55
CA VAL A 90 13.14 -13.20 -12.41
C VAL A 90 12.99 -12.27 -11.21
N TYR A 91 14.04 -11.55 -10.82
CA TYR A 91 13.96 -10.61 -9.69
C TYR A 91 12.96 -9.48 -9.95
N LEU A 92 12.97 -8.90 -11.16
CA LEU A 92 11.97 -7.88 -11.52
C LEU A 92 10.54 -8.43 -11.51
N THR A 93 10.34 -9.68 -11.95
CA THR A 93 9.03 -10.34 -11.91
C THR A 93 8.56 -10.55 -10.48
N VAL A 94 9.43 -11.07 -9.60
CA VAL A 94 9.11 -11.27 -8.18
C VAL A 94 8.71 -9.95 -7.52
N GLY A 95 9.47 -8.88 -7.75
CA GLY A 95 9.13 -7.57 -7.22
C GLY A 95 7.83 -6.99 -7.79
N GLY A 96 7.61 -7.16 -9.10
CA GLY A 96 6.37 -6.77 -9.76
C GLY A 96 5.16 -7.46 -9.16
N VAL A 97 5.19 -8.80 -9.06
CA VAL A 97 4.10 -9.60 -8.47
C VAL A 97 3.87 -9.20 -7.01
N ALA A 98 4.92 -9.06 -6.21
CA ALA A 98 4.81 -8.64 -4.81
C ALA A 98 4.13 -7.27 -4.68
N SER A 99 4.47 -6.31 -5.55
CA SER A 99 3.84 -4.98 -5.55
C SER A 99 2.35 -5.02 -5.92
N VAL A 100 1.97 -5.85 -6.90
CA VAL A 100 0.55 -6.01 -7.30
C VAL A 100 -0.26 -6.64 -6.16
N LEU A 101 0.26 -7.69 -5.52
CA LEU A 101 -0.38 -8.29 -4.36
C LEU A 101 -0.50 -7.30 -3.20
N ALA A 102 0.55 -6.50 -2.95
CA ALA A 102 0.53 -5.45 -1.93
C ALA A 102 -0.57 -4.41 -2.21
N PHE A 103 -0.72 -4.00 -3.47
CA PHE A 103 -1.77 -3.08 -3.88
C PHE A 103 -3.17 -3.65 -3.68
N ILE A 104 -3.41 -4.91 -4.10
CA ILE A 104 -4.71 -5.58 -3.94
C ILE A 104 -5.09 -5.66 -2.46
N ILE A 105 -4.16 -6.10 -1.60
CA ILE A 105 -4.39 -6.18 -0.15
C ILE A 105 -4.59 -4.78 0.46
N GLY A 106 -3.83 -3.78 -0.01
CA GLY A 106 -3.96 -2.40 0.42
C GLY A 106 -5.34 -1.81 0.14
N VAL A 107 -5.89 -2.03 -1.06
CA VAL A 107 -7.21 -1.50 -1.44
C VAL A 107 -8.34 -2.29 -0.77
N SER A 108 -8.29 -3.63 -0.85
CA SER A 108 -9.38 -4.49 -0.39
C SER A 108 -9.40 -4.73 1.13
N GLY A 109 -8.23 -4.72 1.78
CA GLY A 109 -8.09 -4.95 3.22
C GLY A 109 -7.87 -3.66 3.99
N VAL A 110 -6.83 -2.89 3.67
CA VAL A 110 -6.48 -1.69 4.45
C VAL A 110 -7.52 -0.59 4.27
N ARG A 111 -7.66 -0.08 3.04
CA ARG A 111 -8.54 1.06 2.73
C ARG A 111 -10.00 0.74 3.00
N ALA A 112 -10.50 -0.38 2.48
CA ALA A 112 -11.91 -0.74 2.62
C ALA A 112 -12.33 -0.87 4.10
N ASP A 113 -11.51 -1.53 4.93
CA ASP A 113 -11.83 -1.71 6.34
C ASP A 113 -11.70 -0.42 7.15
N THR A 114 -10.71 0.43 6.83
CA THR A 114 -10.59 1.74 7.48
C THR A 114 -11.80 2.62 7.18
N LEU A 115 -12.28 2.65 5.93
CA LEU A 115 -13.46 3.43 5.55
C LEU A 115 -14.75 2.88 6.18
N ARG A 116 -14.92 1.55 6.22
CA ARG A 116 -16.06 0.92 6.90
C ARG A 116 -16.06 1.24 8.39
N ALA A 117 -14.91 1.09 9.06
CA ALA A 117 -14.77 1.42 10.48
C ALA A 117 -15.04 2.91 10.75
N ALA A 118 -14.60 3.81 9.87
CA ALA A 118 -14.86 5.24 9.99
C ALA A 118 -16.35 5.58 9.81
N GLY A 119 -17.03 4.95 8.84
CA GLY A 119 -18.46 5.12 8.61
C GLY A 119 -19.30 4.64 9.81
N MET A 120 -18.98 3.47 10.34
CA MET A 120 -19.62 2.94 11.56
C MET A 120 -19.36 3.83 12.78
N ALA A 121 -18.13 4.32 12.93
CA ALA A 121 -17.80 5.24 14.02
C ALA A 121 -18.55 6.58 13.95
N ALA A 122 -18.90 7.05 12.75
CA ALA A 122 -19.74 8.24 12.59
C ALA A 122 -21.21 7.96 12.96
N ALA A 123 -21.70 6.75 12.72
CA ALA A 123 -23.06 6.33 13.06
C ALA A 123 -23.30 6.13 14.56
N LEU A 124 -22.23 5.95 15.36
CA LEU A 124 -22.32 5.76 16.82
C LEU A 124 -23.06 6.90 17.53
N ALA A 125 -22.97 8.14 17.05
CA ALA A 125 -23.59 9.29 17.69
C ALA A 125 -25.12 9.26 17.67
N ALA A 126 -25.73 8.41 16.84
CA ALA A 126 -27.19 8.31 16.67
C ALA A 126 -27.74 6.92 17.06
N ALA A 127 -26.90 6.01 17.55
CA ALA A 127 -27.28 4.64 17.88
C ALA A 127 -27.76 4.52 19.34
N SER A 128 -28.66 3.57 19.61
CA SER A 128 -29.03 3.21 20.98
C SER A 128 -27.87 2.53 21.74
N ASP A 129 -27.97 2.41 23.07
CA ASP A 129 -26.90 1.85 23.91
C ASP A 129 -26.52 0.40 23.52
N GLU A 130 -27.52 -0.42 23.16
CA GLU A 130 -27.32 -1.82 22.77
C GLU A 130 -26.67 -1.93 21.37
N GLU A 131 -27.10 -1.09 20.42
CA GLU A 131 -26.49 -0.98 19.08
C GLU A 131 -25.06 -0.41 19.15
N CYS A 132 -24.80 0.51 20.09
CA CYS A 132 -23.49 1.10 20.32
C CYS A 132 -22.45 0.04 20.70
N GLN A 133 -22.79 -0.89 21.61
CA GLN A 133 -21.85 -1.93 22.05
C GLN A 133 -21.45 -2.87 20.91
N GLY A 134 -22.44 -3.36 20.15
CA GLY A 134 -22.18 -4.22 18.98
C GLY A 134 -21.34 -3.52 17.91
N MET A 135 -21.63 -2.25 17.64
CA MET A 135 -20.91 -1.46 16.64
C MET A 135 -19.46 -1.16 17.07
N GLN A 136 -19.22 -0.89 18.35
CA GLN A 136 -17.85 -0.71 18.88
C GLN A 136 -16.99 -1.96 18.68
N VAL A 137 -17.53 -3.16 18.95
CA VAL A 137 -16.82 -4.43 18.76
C VAL A 137 -16.43 -4.62 17.28
N GLU A 138 -17.36 -4.40 16.35
CA GLU A 138 -17.08 -4.57 14.93
C GLU A 138 -16.09 -3.51 14.39
N ILE A 139 -16.15 -2.27 14.88
CA ILE A 139 -15.14 -1.23 14.56
C ILE A 139 -13.74 -1.69 14.98
N GLN A 140 -13.59 -2.26 16.19
CA GLN A 140 -12.29 -2.75 16.65
C GLN A 140 -11.80 -3.93 15.81
N ARG A 141 -12.70 -4.83 15.40
CA ARG A 141 -12.39 -5.94 14.51
C ARG A 141 -11.88 -5.45 13.15
N LEU A 142 -12.57 -4.49 12.53
CA LEU A 142 -12.15 -3.89 11.26
C LEU A 142 -10.80 -3.18 11.37
N ARG A 143 -10.56 -2.45 12.46
CA ARG A 143 -9.25 -1.80 12.72
C ARG A 143 -8.13 -2.83 12.86
N ALA A 144 -8.36 -3.91 13.59
CA ALA A 144 -7.38 -4.98 13.75
C ALA A 144 -7.07 -5.68 12.41
N ARG A 145 -8.11 -5.94 11.60
CA ARG A 145 -7.96 -6.55 10.26
C ARG A 145 -7.20 -5.62 9.30
N SER A 146 -7.54 -4.34 9.28
CA SER A 146 -6.82 -3.31 8.51
C SER A 146 -5.34 -3.23 8.90
N ALA A 147 -5.03 -3.24 10.21
CA ALA A 147 -3.65 -3.24 10.69
C ALA A 147 -2.88 -4.52 10.31
N ALA A 148 -3.54 -5.68 10.36
CA ALA A 148 -2.94 -6.94 9.92
C ALA A 148 -2.66 -6.93 8.41
N ALA A 149 -3.60 -6.46 7.60
CA ALA A 149 -3.42 -6.28 6.17
C ALA A 149 -2.26 -5.32 5.86
N ALA A 150 -2.15 -4.19 6.56
CA ALA A 150 -1.07 -3.23 6.36
C ALA A 150 0.32 -3.83 6.63
N ARG A 151 0.45 -4.72 7.64
CA ARG A 151 1.70 -5.45 7.89
C ARG A 151 2.06 -6.40 6.75
N TRP A 152 1.07 -7.06 6.14
CA TRP A 152 1.31 -7.89 4.95
C TRP A 152 1.75 -7.06 3.75
N VAL A 153 1.09 -5.92 3.51
CA VAL A 153 1.50 -4.95 2.48
C VAL A 153 2.95 -4.53 2.70
N ALA A 154 3.34 -4.16 3.93
CA ALA A 154 4.73 -3.79 4.22
C ALA A 154 5.73 -4.91 3.91
N ARG A 155 5.45 -6.16 4.28
CA ARG A 155 6.32 -7.32 3.97
C ARG A 155 6.47 -7.52 2.46
N LEU A 156 5.38 -7.42 1.70
CA LEU A 156 5.41 -7.53 0.25
C LEU A 156 6.19 -6.39 -0.41
N LEU A 157 6.07 -5.16 0.11
CA LEU A 157 6.86 -4.04 -0.39
C LEU A 157 8.35 -4.16 -0.04
N ILE A 158 8.71 -4.77 1.09
CA ILE A 158 10.11 -5.13 1.38
C ILE A 158 10.65 -6.08 0.32
N ILE A 159 9.89 -7.14 -0.03
CA ILE A 159 10.26 -8.08 -1.09
C ILE A 159 10.43 -7.33 -2.42
N ALA A 160 9.50 -6.45 -2.77
CA ALA A 160 9.56 -5.68 -4.00
C ALA A 160 10.80 -4.77 -4.07
N VAL A 161 11.07 -4.00 -3.02
CA VAL A 161 12.23 -3.10 -2.95
C VAL A 161 13.54 -3.89 -2.97
N ALA A 162 13.63 -4.98 -2.20
CA ALA A 162 14.81 -5.84 -2.17
C ALA A 162 15.08 -6.47 -3.54
N ALA A 163 14.04 -6.98 -4.20
CA ALA A 163 14.18 -7.59 -5.52
C ALA A 163 14.69 -6.58 -6.57
N MET A 164 14.17 -5.34 -6.56
CA MET A 164 14.68 -4.29 -7.44
C MET A 164 16.13 -3.87 -7.11
N ALA A 165 16.47 -3.80 -5.83
CA ALA A 165 17.80 -3.41 -5.38
C ALA A 165 18.88 -4.46 -5.71
N VAL A 166 18.50 -5.75 -5.71
CA VAL A 166 19.37 -6.89 -6.03
C VAL A 166 19.44 -7.14 -7.53
N ALA A 167 18.33 -6.94 -8.28
CA ALA A 167 18.27 -7.19 -9.72
C ALA A 167 19.44 -6.57 -10.49
N ARG A 168 19.91 -5.38 -10.11
CA ARG A 168 21.06 -4.71 -10.77
C ARG A 168 22.40 -5.43 -10.65
N TYR A 169 22.53 -6.44 -9.80
CA TYR A 169 23.78 -7.13 -9.48
C TYR A 169 23.82 -8.59 -9.94
N VAL A 170 22.72 -9.09 -10.52
CA VAL A 170 22.56 -10.49 -10.95
C VAL A 170 22.35 -10.61 -12.45
#